data_AF-A0A135TUG8-F1
#
_entry.id   AF-A0A135TUG8-F1
#
_cell.length_a   1.000
_cell.length_b   1.000
_cell.length_c   1.000
_cell.angle_alpha   90.00
_cell.angle_beta   90.00
_cell.angle_gamma   90.00
#
_symmetry.space_group_name_H-M   'P 1'
#
loop_
_entity.id
_entity.type
_entity.pdbx_description
1 polymer ?
#
loop_
_entity_poly.entity_id
_entity_poly.type
_entity_poly.pdbx_seq_one_letter_code
_entity_poly.pdbx_strand_id
1 'polypeptide(L)'
;MATSALTHTRGVYPGDLFDELIVQHMLKGRGGIESFREMYARHPLANAWWNDKRPDMKRINVPTYITGTWTNTMRGMGAIRGWLEGDDNGWEKTPKVRMSLLRFGQKIPQAIENIVEEDFPPARTQYKEFFLSTEETLIPDAAPEETATISYDSNSSGNVSFTHTFTETTRIIGLPKAVLYMSCSDHDDMDVYVVIQKLDSDGQQMKNLNIPWKGIPVNSVEEFAPEQETEVVLYKGPVAILRATHRAIDETRSIHPHWPFHPHEKEEKIPPGEVVRLDIGIWVLGVEYEAGESLRVVVSGQSFAAQRIREFPSSNPGMSTRSFPA
;
A
#
# COMPACT_ATOMS: atom_id res chain seq x y z
N MET A 1 0.47 -14.88 11.94
CA MET A 1 0.66 -14.70 10.47
C MET A 1 -0.59 -14.18 9.78
N ALA A 2 -1.80 -14.65 10.10
CA ALA A 2 -3.05 -14.11 9.53
C ALA A 2 -3.32 -12.62 9.87
N THR A 3 -2.93 -12.18 11.07
CA THR A 3 -3.12 -10.80 11.55
C THR A 3 -2.37 -9.73 10.73
N SER A 4 -1.26 -10.07 10.06
CA SER A 4 -0.51 -9.08 9.27
C SER A 4 -1.04 -8.86 7.85
N ALA A 5 -1.85 -9.77 7.31
CA ALA A 5 -2.48 -9.55 6.01
C ALA A 5 -3.71 -8.65 6.13
N LEU A 6 -4.44 -8.76 7.25
CA LEU A 6 -5.59 -7.91 7.55
C LEU A 6 -5.22 -6.44 7.75
N THR A 7 -3.96 -6.12 8.08
CA THR A 7 -3.48 -4.72 8.08
C THR A 7 -3.48 -4.07 6.69
N HIS A 8 -3.39 -4.85 5.61
CA HIS A 8 -3.49 -4.37 4.22
C HIS A 8 -4.81 -3.65 3.94
N THR A 9 -5.89 -4.18 4.51
CA THR A 9 -7.29 -3.82 4.25
C THR A 9 -8.00 -3.30 5.49
N ARG A 10 -7.22 -2.77 6.44
CA ARG A 10 -7.76 -2.19 7.68
C ARG A 10 -8.69 -3.19 8.37
N GLY A 11 -8.31 -4.44 8.55
CA GLY A 11 -9.13 -5.46 9.21
C GLY A 11 -10.21 -6.13 8.35
N VAL A 12 -10.31 -5.85 7.05
CA VAL A 12 -11.17 -6.59 6.10
C VAL A 12 -10.30 -7.58 5.29
N TYR A 13 -10.85 -8.49 4.49
CA TYR A 13 -10.08 -9.45 3.71
C TYR A 13 -9.28 -8.81 2.55
N PRO A 14 -7.98 -9.14 2.35
CA PRO A 14 -7.10 -8.48 1.35
C PRO A 14 -7.02 -9.14 -0.05
N GLY A 15 -7.89 -10.09 -0.38
CA GLY A 15 -7.98 -10.64 -1.75
C GLY A 15 -7.01 -11.80 -2.07
N ASP A 16 -6.92 -12.10 -3.37
CA ASP A 16 -6.39 -13.35 -3.96
C ASP A 16 -4.97 -13.75 -3.52
N LEU A 17 -4.09 -12.80 -3.19
CA LEU A 17 -2.75 -13.09 -2.65
C LEU A 17 -2.82 -13.96 -1.37
N PHE A 18 -3.81 -13.74 -0.52
CA PHE A 18 -3.95 -14.50 0.72
C PHE A 18 -4.45 -15.92 0.45
N ASP A 19 -5.39 -16.09 -0.47
CA ASP A 19 -5.97 -17.40 -0.78
C ASP A 19 -5.02 -18.27 -1.60
N GLU A 20 -4.48 -17.73 -2.69
CA GLU A 20 -3.75 -18.51 -3.70
C GLU A 20 -2.28 -18.77 -3.28
N LEU A 21 -1.70 -17.92 -2.43
CA LEU A 21 -0.33 -18.10 -1.94
C LEU A 21 -0.28 -18.62 -0.50
N ILE A 22 -0.87 -17.87 0.44
CA ILE A 22 -0.66 -18.10 1.88
C ILE A 22 -1.49 -19.28 2.38
N VAL A 23 -2.80 -19.28 2.12
CA VAL A 23 -3.69 -20.36 2.55
C VAL A 23 -3.32 -21.66 1.85
N GLN A 24 -3.12 -21.62 0.53
CA GLN A 24 -2.82 -22.81 -0.26
C GLN A 24 -1.48 -23.47 0.12
N HIS A 25 -0.43 -22.69 0.35
CA HIS A 25 0.92 -23.26 0.51
C HIS A 25 1.51 -23.18 1.92
N MET A 26 1.06 -22.26 2.77
CA MET A 26 1.70 -22.01 4.08
C MET A 26 0.83 -22.40 5.28
N LEU A 27 -0.49 -22.30 5.19
CA LEU A 27 -1.38 -22.58 6.32
C LEU A 27 -2.02 -23.97 6.20
N LYS A 28 -1.52 -24.93 6.99
CA LYS A 28 -2.13 -26.27 7.12
C LYS A 28 -2.54 -26.53 8.56
N GLY A 29 -3.84 -26.76 8.78
CA GLY A 29 -4.42 -27.09 10.09
C GLY A 29 -5.10 -28.46 10.07
N ARG A 30 -5.13 -29.14 11.22
CA ARG A 30 -5.79 -30.46 11.37
C ARG A 30 -7.29 -30.37 11.67
N GLY A 31 -7.82 -29.18 11.97
CA GLY A 31 -9.21 -28.95 12.43
C GLY A 31 -9.98 -27.89 11.65
N GLY A 32 -9.61 -27.64 10.39
CA GLY A 32 -10.11 -26.50 9.63
C GLY A 32 -9.43 -25.18 10.00
N ILE A 33 -9.59 -24.17 9.16
CA ILE A 33 -9.10 -22.80 9.37
C ILE A 33 -10.25 -21.83 9.08
N GLU A 34 -10.26 -20.67 9.75
CA GLU A 34 -11.18 -19.59 9.39
C GLU A 34 -10.98 -19.22 7.91
N SER A 35 -12.06 -19.23 7.12
CA SER A 35 -12.02 -18.78 5.73
C SER A 35 -12.37 -17.31 5.66
N PHE A 36 -11.34 -16.46 5.56
CA PHE A 36 -11.54 -15.01 5.42
C PHE A 36 -12.27 -14.65 4.13
N ARG A 37 -12.06 -15.41 3.05
CA ARG A 37 -12.79 -15.27 1.78
C ARG A 37 -14.30 -15.46 1.96
N GLU A 38 -14.69 -16.56 2.60
CA GLU A 38 -16.10 -16.86 2.88
C GLU A 38 -16.71 -15.83 3.84
N MET A 39 -15.96 -15.42 4.85
CA MET A 39 -16.41 -14.37 5.77
C MET A 39 -16.60 -13.03 5.06
N TYR A 40 -15.75 -12.69 4.10
CA TYR A 40 -15.91 -11.49 3.29
C TYR A 40 -17.11 -11.57 2.35
N ALA A 41 -17.31 -12.72 1.69
CA ALA A 41 -18.47 -12.94 0.83
C ALA A 41 -19.81 -12.78 1.58
N ARG A 42 -19.85 -13.19 2.86
CA ARG A 42 -21.05 -13.06 3.71
C ARG A 42 -21.17 -11.69 4.37
N HIS A 43 -20.04 -11.10 4.74
CA HIS A 43 -19.97 -9.88 5.51
C HIS A 43 -18.87 -8.95 4.97
N PRO A 44 -19.13 -8.24 3.87
CA PRO A 44 -18.12 -7.37 3.23
C PRO A 44 -17.87 -6.06 3.98
N LEU A 45 -18.76 -5.68 4.89
CA LEU A 45 -18.66 -4.48 5.73
C LEU A 45 -17.97 -4.77 7.06
N ALA A 46 -17.35 -3.75 7.65
CA ALA A 46 -16.80 -3.82 8.98
C ALA A 46 -17.89 -4.22 9.98
N ASN A 47 -17.58 -5.19 10.83
CA ASN A 47 -18.48 -5.72 11.86
C ASN A 47 -17.67 -6.20 13.06
N ALA A 48 -18.33 -6.71 14.10
CA ALA A 48 -17.67 -7.21 15.30
C ALA A 48 -16.60 -8.28 15.01
N TRP A 49 -16.83 -9.18 14.05
CA TRP A 49 -15.89 -10.24 13.68
C TRP A 49 -14.62 -9.69 13.03
N TRP A 50 -14.74 -8.73 12.09
CA TRP A 50 -13.58 -8.07 11.48
C TRP A 50 -12.83 -7.18 12.47
N ASN A 51 -13.57 -6.44 13.29
CA ASN A 51 -13.00 -5.54 14.28
C ASN A 51 -12.25 -6.29 15.39
N ASP A 52 -12.68 -7.50 15.76
CA ASP A 52 -11.97 -8.39 16.70
C ASP A 52 -10.55 -8.74 16.23
N LYS A 53 -10.30 -8.78 14.91
CA LYS A 53 -8.98 -9.08 14.36
C LYS A 53 -8.01 -7.89 14.40
N ARG A 54 -8.48 -6.69 14.79
CA ARG A 54 -7.64 -5.49 14.97
C ARG A 54 -7.20 -5.39 16.43
N PRO A 55 -5.88 -5.41 16.73
CA PRO A 55 -5.41 -5.20 18.09
C PRO A 55 -5.69 -3.77 18.55
N ASP A 56 -6.09 -3.61 19.82
CA ASP A 56 -6.18 -2.31 20.48
C ASP A 56 -4.80 -1.94 21.03
N MET A 57 -4.05 -1.17 20.24
CA MET A 57 -2.66 -0.83 20.54
C MET A 57 -2.52 0.00 21.82
N LYS A 58 -3.56 0.76 22.20
CA LYS A 58 -3.58 1.57 23.43
C LYS A 58 -3.62 0.74 24.72
N ARG A 59 -3.90 -0.57 24.60
CA ARG A 59 -3.85 -1.51 25.74
C ARG A 59 -2.48 -2.14 25.92
N ILE A 60 -1.53 -1.87 25.03
CA ILE A 60 -0.17 -2.40 25.08
C ILE A 60 0.70 -1.43 25.89
N ASN A 61 0.87 -1.73 27.17
CA ASN A 61 1.65 -0.93 28.12
C ASN A 61 3.00 -1.56 28.49
N VAL A 62 3.44 -2.56 27.73
CA VAL A 62 4.75 -3.20 27.90
C VAL A 62 5.78 -2.60 26.94
N PRO A 63 7.08 -2.60 27.30
CA PRO A 63 8.11 -2.17 26.39
C PRO A 63 8.08 -2.90 25.04
N THR A 64 7.92 -2.13 23.97
CA THR A 64 7.70 -2.66 22.63
C THR A 64 8.75 -2.13 21.67
N TYR A 65 9.48 -3.04 21.02
CA TYR A 65 10.36 -2.75 19.90
C TYR A 65 9.67 -3.15 18.60
N ILE A 66 9.31 -2.18 17.76
CA ILE A 66 8.53 -2.41 16.54
C ILE A 66 9.44 -2.33 15.32
N THR A 67 9.42 -3.38 14.50
CA THR A 67 10.11 -3.40 13.22
C THR A 67 9.08 -3.30 12.09
N GLY A 68 9.28 -2.31 11.21
CA GLY A 68 8.52 -2.13 9.98
C GLY A 68 9.39 -2.28 8.75
N THR A 69 8.76 -2.42 7.59
CA THR A 69 9.44 -2.36 6.29
C THR A 69 8.63 -1.49 5.34
N TRP A 70 9.31 -0.72 4.50
CA TRP A 70 8.70 0.09 3.44
C TRP A 70 8.19 -0.76 2.28
N THR A 71 8.83 -1.90 2.04
CA THR A 71 8.74 -2.59 0.75
C THR A 71 7.68 -3.68 0.69
N ASN A 72 7.05 -4.00 1.82
CA ASN A 72 6.01 -5.01 1.90
C ASN A 72 4.67 -4.36 2.30
N THR A 73 3.69 -4.48 1.40
CA THR A 73 2.32 -3.96 1.50
C THR A 73 1.47 -4.60 2.61
N MET A 74 2.00 -5.57 3.37
CA MET A 74 1.29 -6.20 4.50
C MET A 74 1.73 -5.66 5.86
N ARG A 75 3.02 -5.35 6.05
CA ARG A 75 3.60 -5.16 7.39
C ARG A 75 3.95 -3.72 7.74
N GLY A 76 4.17 -2.85 6.74
CA GLY A 76 4.57 -1.46 6.93
C GLY A 76 3.60 -0.67 7.82
N MET A 77 2.33 -0.53 7.38
CA MET A 77 1.34 0.28 8.12
C MET A 77 1.00 -0.26 9.50
N GLY A 78 0.97 -1.58 9.69
CA GLY A 78 0.73 -2.18 11.01
C GLY A 78 1.81 -1.82 12.04
N ALA A 79 3.08 -1.85 11.61
CA ALA A 79 4.21 -1.44 12.43
C ALA A 79 4.16 0.06 12.76
N ILE A 80 3.96 0.91 11.76
CA ILE A 80 3.88 2.37 11.97
C ILE A 80 2.70 2.74 12.87
N ARG A 81 1.54 2.13 12.67
CA ARG A 81 0.38 2.34 13.56
C ARG A 81 0.70 1.95 15.00
N GLY A 82 1.35 0.81 15.20
CA GLY A 82 1.77 0.40 16.54
C GLY A 82 2.73 1.38 17.20
N TRP A 83 3.60 2.03 16.44
CA TRP A 83 4.45 3.11 16.93
C TRP A 83 3.63 4.34 17.32
N LEU A 84 2.74 4.80 16.43
CA LEU A 84 1.93 6.00 16.64
C LEU A 84 0.91 5.88 17.79
N GLU A 85 0.44 4.66 18.07
CA GLU A 85 -0.60 4.41 19.07
C GLU A 85 -0.08 3.84 20.41
N GLY A 86 1.21 3.48 20.51
CA GLY A 86 1.80 2.83 21.68
C GLY A 86 2.23 3.79 22.80
N ASP A 87 2.30 3.29 24.04
CA ASP A 87 2.73 4.06 25.22
C ASP A 87 4.28 4.19 25.32
N ASP A 88 4.75 5.29 25.93
CA ASP A 88 6.16 5.48 26.30
C ASP A 88 6.55 4.50 27.42
N ASN A 89 7.55 3.67 27.16
CA ASN A 89 7.83 2.45 27.93
C ASN A 89 9.24 2.37 28.53
N GLY A 90 9.97 3.50 28.61
CA GLY A 90 11.21 3.59 29.40
C GLY A 90 12.41 2.83 28.82
N TRP A 91 12.42 2.52 27.53
CA TRP A 91 13.58 1.95 26.83
C TRP A 91 14.60 3.06 26.45
N GLU A 92 15.20 3.69 27.46
CA GLU A 92 15.87 5.01 27.38
C GLU A 92 17.20 5.10 26.61
N LYS A 93 17.71 4.01 26.01
CA LYS A 93 19.04 4.01 25.34
C LYS A 93 19.01 3.68 23.84
N THR A 94 17.87 3.29 23.29
CA THR A 94 17.74 3.08 21.84
C THR A 94 17.02 4.26 21.23
N PRO A 95 17.51 4.78 20.07
CA PRO A 95 16.78 5.81 19.33
C PRO A 95 15.31 5.44 19.16
N LYS A 96 14.41 6.39 19.46
CA LYS A 96 12.96 6.20 19.38
C LYS A 96 12.55 5.69 18.00
N VAL A 97 13.08 6.29 16.95
CA VAL A 97 12.88 5.83 15.59
C VAL A 97 14.22 5.66 14.89
N ARG A 98 14.40 4.49 14.27
CA ARG A 98 15.49 4.22 13.34
C ARG A 98 14.92 3.71 12.03
N MET A 99 15.26 4.37 10.93
CA MET A 99 14.71 4.08 9.62
C MET A 99 15.79 3.98 8.53
N SER A 100 15.40 3.43 7.40
CA SER A 100 16.15 3.48 6.15
C SER A 100 15.43 4.34 5.11
N LEU A 101 16.14 4.83 4.10
CA LEU A 101 15.55 5.44 2.91
C LEU A 101 15.94 4.63 1.68
N LEU A 102 14.94 4.16 0.96
CA LEU A 102 15.15 3.42 -0.28
C LEU A 102 15.64 4.37 -1.36
N ARG A 103 16.63 3.93 -2.15
CA ARG A 103 17.13 4.69 -3.29
C ARG A 103 16.63 4.12 -4.63
N PHE A 104 16.05 2.93 -4.63
CA PHE A 104 15.59 2.19 -5.81
C PHE A 104 16.70 1.90 -6.83
N GLY A 105 16.40 1.04 -7.81
CA GLY A 105 17.33 0.64 -8.86
C GLY A 105 18.51 -0.17 -8.30
N GLN A 106 19.63 -0.15 -9.04
CA GLN A 106 20.84 -0.89 -8.70
C GLN A 106 21.84 -0.05 -7.90
N LYS A 107 21.35 0.91 -7.12
CA LYS A 107 22.20 1.82 -6.33
C LYS A 107 22.93 1.07 -5.22
N ILE A 108 24.20 1.43 -4.99
CA ILE A 108 25.02 0.92 -3.89
C ILE A 108 25.45 2.12 -3.02
N PRO A 109 25.10 2.15 -1.72
CA PRO A 109 24.16 1.23 -1.04
C PRO A 109 22.73 1.39 -1.57
N GLN A 110 21.92 0.31 -1.48
CA GLN A 110 20.52 0.28 -1.95
C GLN A 110 19.59 1.17 -1.12
N ALA A 111 19.95 1.37 0.14
CA ALA A 111 19.25 2.25 1.05
C ALA A 111 20.25 3.04 1.88
N ILE A 112 19.84 4.23 2.31
CA ILE A 112 20.53 4.97 3.37
C ILE A 112 20.00 4.42 4.69
N GLU A 113 20.86 3.79 5.48
CA GLU A 113 20.46 3.09 6.69
C GLU A 113 20.75 3.90 7.95
N ASN A 114 20.17 3.47 9.08
CA ASN A 114 20.42 4.02 10.41
C ASN A 114 20.12 5.51 10.56
N ILE A 115 19.13 6.02 9.83
CA ILE A 115 18.62 7.37 10.06
C ILE A 115 17.85 7.38 11.36
N VAL A 116 18.30 8.19 12.30
CA VAL A 116 17.73 8.32 13.63
C VAL A 116 16.81 9.54 13.67
N GLU A 117 15.60 9.35 14.20
CA GLU A 117 14.62 10.39 14.47
C GLU A 117 14.03 10.22 15.86
N GLU A 118 13.58 11.33 16.45
CA GLU A 118 12.88 11.32 17.74
C GLU A 118 11.43 10.84 17.63
N ASP A 119 10.82 10.98 16.45
CA ASP A 119 9.44 10.61 16.20
C ASP A 119 9.19 10.28 14.72
N PHE A 120 8.00 9.73 14.43
CA PHE A 120 7.52 9.41 13.11
C PHE A 120 6.12 9.99 12.85
N PRO A 121 5.87 10.67 11.72
CA PRO A 121 6.86 11.18 10.77
C PRO A 121 7.88 12.12 11.45
N PRO A 122 9.07 12.33 10.86
CA PRO A 122 10.07 13.23 11.45
C PRO A 122 9.47 14.61 11.77
N ALA A 123 9.77 15.18 12.93
CA ALA A 123 9.23 16.49 13.34
C ALA A 123 9.60 17.64 12.37
N ARG A 124 10.67 17.46 11.60
CA ARG A 124 11.11 18.40 10.55
C ARG A 124 10.46 18.17 9.19
N THR A 125 9.46 17.29 9.10
CA THR A 125 8.73 17.02 7.84
C THR A 125 8.08 18.31 7.34
N GLN A 126 8.39 18.70 6.11
CA GLN A 126 7.72 19.79 5.41
C GLN A 126 6.64 19.18 4.52
N TYR A 127 5.37 19.38 4.87
CA TYR A 127 4.27 18.90 4.06
C TYR A 127 4.12 19.76 2.80
N LYS A 128 4.06 19.09 1.66
CA LYS A 128 3.98 19.70 0.33
C LYS A 128 2.76 19.17 -0.40
N GLU A 129 2.03 20.07 -1.05
CA GLU A 129 0.90 19.73 -1.90
C GLU A 129 1.33 19.73 -3.36
N PHE A 130 0.93 18.68 -4.07
CA PHE A 130 1.11 18.55 -5.52
C PHE A 130 -0.27 18.41 -6.15
N PHE A 131 -0.60 19.32 -7.06
CA PHE A 131 -1.87 19.35 -7.76
C PHE A 131 -1.78 18.62 -9.10
N LEU A 132 -2.84 17.92 -9.47
CA LEU A 132 -2.91 17.15 -10.71
C LEU A 132 -3.27 18.09 -11.88
N SER A 133 -2.60 17.95 -13.03
CA SER A 133 -2.88 18.71 -14.24
C SER A 133 -3.29 17.80 -15.40
N THR A 134 -4.01 18.33 -16.39
CA THR A 134 -4.35 17.60 -17.62
C THR A 134 -3.18 17.37 -18.57
N GLU A 135 -2.02 17.96 -18.29
CA GLU A 135 -0.77 17.71 -19.01
C GLU A 135 -0.01 16.51 -18.44
N GLU A 136 -0.65 15.72 -17.57
CA GLU A 136 -0.03 14.56 -16.89
C GLU A 136 1.17 14.97 -16.00
N THR A 137 1.09 16.18 -15.42
CA THR A 137 2.10 16.73 -14.51
C THR A 137 1.54 16.93 -13.10
N LEU A 138 2.45 16.88 -12.13
CA LEU A 138 2.20 17.24 -10.73
C LEU A 138 2.78 18.63 -10.48
N ILE A 139 1.91 19.60 -10.19
CA ILE A 139 2.26 21.00 -9.99
C ILE A 139 2.43 21.25 -8.48
N PRO A 140 3.63 21.61 -8.00
CA PRO A 140 3.85 21.89 -6.58
C PRO A 140 3.24 23.25 -6.18
N ASP A 141 2.69 23.32 -4.97
CA ASP A 141 2.36 24.56 -4.24
C ASP A 141 1.32 25.51 -4.91
N ALA A 142 0.73 25.16 -6.07
CA ALA A 142 -0.32 25.95 -6.73
C ALA A 142 -1.34 25.06 -7.45
N ALA A 143 -2.62 25.26 -7.12
CA ALA A 143 -3.73 24.61 -7.81
C ALA A 143 -3.95 25.22 -9.22
N PRO A 144 -4.35 24.42 -10.23
CA PRO A 144 -4.81 24.94 -11.51
C PRO A 144 -5.98 25.92 -11.33
N GLU A 145 -5.99 27.01 -12.11
CA GLU A 145 -7.08 28.01 -12.07
C GLU A 145 -8.36 27.48 -12.72
N GLU A 146 -8.23 26.62 -13.72
CA GLU A 146 -9.34 26.05 -14.47
C GLU A 146 -9.62 24.61 -14.05
N THR A 147 -10.90 24.25 -14.04
CA THR A 147 -11.32 22.85 -13.87
C THR A 147 -11.16 22.12 -15.18
N ALA A 148 -10.52 20.96 -15.13
CA ALA A 148 -10.37 20.10 -16.29
C ALA A 148 -10.61 18.63 -15.90
N THR A 149 -10.84 17.78 -16.90
CA THR A 149 -11.18 16.37 -16.69
C THR A 149 -10.33 15.49 -17.59
N ILE A 150 -9.80 14.42 -17.02
CA ILE A 150 -9.13 13.34 -17.72
C ILE A 150 -9.85 12.03 -17.38
N SER A 151 -9.92 11.11 -18.33
CA SER A 151 -10.65 9.85 -18.19
C SER A 151 -9.80 8.67 -18.65
N TYR A 152 -10.01 7.52 -18.04
CA TYR A 152 -9.47 6.23 -18.48
C TYR A 152 -10.56 5.17 -18.46
N ASP A 153 -10.41 4.14 -19.27
CA ASP A 153 -11.28 2.97 -19.23
C ASP A 153 -10.79 1.99 -18.13
N SER A 154 -11.64 1.75 -17.14
CA SER A 154 -11.35 0.86 -16.01
C SER A 154 -11.45 -0.63 -16.35
N ASN A 155 -12.12 -0.98 -17.45
CA ASN A 155 -12.28 -2.37 -17.90
C ASN A 155 -11.11 -2.86 -18.76
N SER A 156 -10.23 -1.95 -19.19
CA SER A 156 -8.99 -2.26 -19.90
C SER A 156 -7.77 -1.93 -19.03
N SER A 157 -6.56 -2.00 -19.59
CA SER A 157 -5.32 -1.59 -18.92
C SER A 157 -5.17 -0.06 -18.79
N GLY A 158 -6.27 0.69 -18.90
CA GLY A 158 -6.30 2.14 -18.82
C GLY A 158 -5.90 2.66 -17.44
N ASN A 159 -5.18 3.78 -17.43
CA ASN A 159 -4.81 4.54 -16.24
C ASN A 159 -4.50 5.98 -16.64
N VAL A 160 -4.40 6.86 -15.65
CA VAL A 160 -3.86 8.21 -15.81
C VAL A 160 -2.67 8.38 -14.87
N SER A 161 -1.66 9.13 -15.30
CA SER A 161 -0.47 9.34 -14.50
C SER A 161 -0.06 10.80 -14.45
N PHE A 162 0.59 11.21 -13.37
CA PHE A 162 1.02 12.58 -13.13
C PHE A 162 2.44 12.57 -12.61
N THR A 163 3.34 13.31 -13.25
CA THR A 163 4.78 13.25 -12.95
C THR A 163 5.31 14.59 -12.43
N HIS A 164 6.16 14.54 -11.41
CA HIS A 164 7.01 15.65 -10.95
C HIS A 164 8.48 15.22 -10.98
N THR A 165 9.34 16.02 -11.63
CA THR A 165 10.78 15.81 -11.67
C THR A 165 11.48 16.72 -10.67
N PHE A 166 12.30 16.14 -9.79
CA PHE A 166 13.00 16.90 -8.77
C PHE A 166 14.25 17.59 -9.34
N THR A 167 14.44 18.86 -9.03
CA THR A 167 15.64 19.61 -9.45
C THR A 167 16.83 19.45 -8.48
N GLU A 168 16.57 18.93 -7.29
CA GLU A 168 17.56 18.65 -6.26
C GLU A 168 17.24 17.36 -5.52
N THR A 169 18.24 16.77 -4.86
CA THR A 169 18.02 15.54 -4.10
C THR A 169 16.99 15.76 -2.98
N THR A 170 15.86 15.09 -3.10
CA THR A 170 14.68 15.24 -2.23
C THR A 170 14.37 13.93 -1.53
N ARG A 171 14.03 13.97 -0.25
CA ARG A 171 13.66 12.79 0.54
C ARG A 171 12.20 12.91 0.96
N ILE A 172 11.40 11.93 0.59
CA ILE A 172 10.00 11.84 1.00
C ILE A 172 9.88 10.74 2.04
N ILE A 173 9.44 11.14 3.24
CA ILE A 173 9.27 10.27 4.39
C ILE A 173 7.90 10.55 5.01
N GLY A 174 7.11 9.51 5.26
CA GLY A 174 5.86 9.62 5.99
C GLY A 174 4.67 9.07 5.23
N LEU A 175 3.50 9.63 5.53
CA LEU A 175 2.18 9.17 5.11
C LEU A 175 1.62 10.09 4.01
N PRO A 176 1.73 9.72 2.72
CA PRO A 176 1.10 10.45 1.64
C PRO A 176 -0.42 10.24 1.60
N LYS A 177 -1.13 11.22 1.04
CA LYS A 177 -2.58 11.16 0.78
C LYS A 177 -2.85 11.65 -0.64
N ALA A 178 -3.64 10.93 -1.40
CA ALA A 178 -4.26 11.45 -2.62
C ALA A 178 -5.64 12.01 -2.30
N VAL A 179 -5.94 13.20 -2.83
CA VAL A 179 -7.30 13.77 -2.82
C VAL A 179 -7.76 13.82 -4.27
N LEU A 180 -8.71 12.96 -4.62
CA LEU A 180 -9.19 12.81 -5.99
C LEU A 180 -10.67 13.18 -6.08
N TYR A 181 -11.03 13.91 -7.14
CA TYR A 181 -12.42 14.19 -7.50
C TYR A 181 -12.76 13.33 -8.70
N MET A 182 -13.61 12.31 -8.51
CA MET A 182 -13.82 11.25 -9.49
C MET A 182 -15.30 10.96 -9.71
N SER A 183 -15.66 10.53 -10.90
CA SER A 183 -17.01 10.11 -11.30
C SER A 183 -16.93 8.87 -12.20
N CYS A 184 -17.96 8.03 -12.20
CA CYS A 184 -18.14 6.93 -13.15
C CYS A 184 -19.50 7.08 -13.81
N SER A 185 -19.56 7.10 -15.16
CA SER A 185 -20.82 7.25 -15.90
C SER A 185 -21.67 5.98 -15.95
N ASP A 186 -21.04 4.83 -15.77
CA ASP A 186 -21.65 3.53 -16.10
C ASP A 186 -22.13 2.77 -14.85
N HIS A 187 -21.60 3.12 -13.68
CA HIS A 187 -21.83 2.43 -12.42
C HIS A 187 -22.02 3.38 -11.24
N ASP A 188 -22.62 2.86 -10.17
CA ASP A 188 -22.89 3.58 -8.93
C ASP A 188 -21.81 3.40 -7.84
N ASP A 189 -20.67 2.84 -8.24
CA ASP A 189 -19.48 2.58 -7.44
C ASP A 189 -18.23 2.56 -8.34
N MET A 190 -17.05 2.68 -7.75
CA MET A 190 -15.78 2.52 -8.43
C MET A 190 -14.68 2.08 -7.45
N ASP A 191 -13.85 1.13 -7.87
CA ASP A 191 -12.62 0.78 -7.15
C ASP A 191 -11.49 1.66 -7.68
N VAL A 192 -10.83 2.41 -6.79
CA VAL A 192 -9.76 3.35 -7.14
C VAL A 192 -8.45 2.86 -6.56
N TYR A 193 -7.49 2.61 -7.43
CA TYR A 193 -6.13 2.24 -7.08
C TYR A 193 -5.20 3.41 -7.36
N VAL A 194 -4.29 3.68 -6.41
CA VAL A 194 -3.24 4.69 -6.57
C VAL A 194 -1.89 4.04 -6.29
N VAL A 195 -0.88 4.34 -7.09
CA VAL A 195 0.52 3.97 -6.79
C VAL A 195 1.43 5.16 -7.01
N ILE A 196 2.42 5.33 -6.11
CA ILE A 196 3.53 6.24 -6.34
C ILE A 196 4.70 5.43 -6.89
N GLN A 197 5.14 5.77 -8.08
CA GLN A 197 6.31 5.19 -8.73
C GLN A 197 7.48 6.17 -8.65
N LYS A 198 8.69 5.61 -8.65
CA LYS A 198 9.91 6.37 -8.84
C LYS A 198 10.44 6.12 -10.25
N LEU A 199 10.80 7.19 -10.95
CA LEU A 199 11.41 7.13 -12.27
C LEU A 199 12.87 7.61 -12.20
N ASP A 200 13.72 7.04 -13.04
CA ASP A 200 15.06 7.56 -13.27
C ASP A 200 15.03 8.84 -14.14
N SER A 201 16.22 9.38 -14.44
CA SER A 201 16.39 10.59 -15.25
C SER A 201 15.95 10.43 -16.71
N ASP A 202 15.83 9.20 -17.20
CA ASP A 202 15.37 8.88 -18.55
C ASP A 202 13.86 8.59 -18.59
N GLY A 203 13.18 8.75 -17.45
CA GLY A 203 11.75 8.55 -17.30
C GLY A 203 11.32 7.08 -17.18
N GLN A 204 12.27 6.15 -17.00
CA GLN A 204 11.98 4.73 -16.81
C GLN A 204 11.63 4.43 -15.36
N GLN A 205 10.67 3.53 -15.14
CA GLN A 205 10.28 3.14 -13.80
C GLN A 205 11.40 2.35 -13.12
N MET A 206 11.89 2.88 -12.00
CA MET A 206 12.78 2.16 -11.12
C MET A 206 11.97 1.23 -10.20
N LYS A 207 12.52 0.05 -9.91
CA LYS A 207 12.01 -0.86 -8.88
C LYS A 207 13.06 -1.03 -7.79
N ASN A 208 12.64 -1.39 -6.57
CA ASN A 208 13.53 -1.69 -5.47
C ASN A 208 13.61 -3.20 -5.24
N LEU A 209 14.83 -3.75 -5.21
CA LEU A 209 15.03 -5.14 -4.83
C LEU A 209 14.93 -5.30 -3.30
N ASN A 210 14.08 -6.21 -2.85
CA ASN A 210 13.81 -6.43 -1.42
C ASN A 210 14.75 -7.43 -0.76
N ILE A 211 15.51 -8.16 -1.58
CA ILE A 211 16.53 -9.11 -1.15
C ILE A 211 17.92 -8.55 -1.50
N PRO A 212 18.97 -8.89 -0.74
CA PRO A 212 20.32 -8.46 -1.09
C PRO A 212 20.70 -8.92 -2.51
N TRP A 213 21.32 -8.04 -3.30
CA TRP A 213 21.94 -8.42 -4.59
C TRP A 213 22.97 -9.55 -4.42
N LYS A 214 23.56 -9.66 -3.23
CA LYS A 214 24.49 -10.75 -2.90
C LYS A 214 23.74 -12.07 -2.78
N GLY A 215 24.04 -13.01 -3.67
CA GLY A 215 23.58 -14.41 -3.58
C GLY A 215 22.36 -14.74 -4.43
N ILE A 216 21.97 -13.83 -5.34
CA ILE A 216 20.92 -14.09 -6.34
C ILE A 216 21.55 -14.27 -7.73
N PRO A 217 20.93 -15.07 -8.62
CA PRO A 217 21.52 -15.45 -9.91
C PRO A 217 21.36 -14.38 -11.01
N VAL A 218 20.84 -13.19 -10.67
CA VAL A 218 20.60 -12.07 -11.60
C VAL A 218 21.37 -10.84 -11.17
N ASN A 219 21.82 -10.05 -12.14
CA ASN A 219 22.65 -8.86 -11.91
C ASN A 219 21.88 -7.54 -12.07
N SER A 220 20.65 -7.61 -12.56
CA SER A 220 19.82 -6.47 -12.86
C SER A 220 18.34 -6.74 -12.53
N VAL A 221 17.53 -5.68 -12.45
CA VAL A 221 16.08 -5.81 -12.21
C VAL A 221 15.40 -6.33 -13.49
N GLU A 222 15.98 -6.03 -14.64
CA GLU A 222 15.48 -6.35 -15.97
C GLU A 222 15.68 -7.84 -16.33
N GLU A 223 16.57 -8.54 -15.61
CA GLU A 223 16.82 -9.96 -15.75
C GLU A 223 15.75 -10.85 -15.06
N PHE A 224 14.88 -10.28 -14.22
CA PHE A 224 13.81 -11.04 -13.58
C PHE A 224 12.74 -11.44 -14.60
N ALA A 225 12.38 -12.71 -14.64
CA ALA A 225 11.22 -13.16 -15.39
C ALA A 225 9.93 -12.55 -14.79
N PRO A 226 8.88 -12.29 -15.60
CA PRO A 226 7.64 -11.68 -15.11
C PRO A 226 7.03 -12.39 -13.89
N GLU A 227 7.15 -13.72 -13.80
CA GLU A 227 6.64 -14.53 -12.69
C GLU A 227 7.45 -14.35 -11.40
N GLN A 228 8.70 -13.87 -11.52
CA GLN A 228 9.59 -13.60 -10.39
C GLN A 228 9.41 -12.17 -9.84
N GLU A 229 8.78 -11.27 -10.60
CA GLU A 229 8.49 -9.88 -10.21
C GLU A 229 7.33 -9.75 -9.20
N THR A 230 7.33 -10.62 -8.20
CA THR A 230 6.40 -10.54 -7.07
C THR A 230 6.76 -9.36 -6.18
N GLU A 231 5.77 -8.77 -5.50
CA GLU A 231 5.99 -7.65 -4.56
C GLU A 231 6.89 -8.04 -3.37
N VAL A 232 7.09 -9.34 -3.13
CA VAL A 232 8.04 -9.83 -2.12
C VAL A 232 9.48 -9.66 -2.58
N VAL A 233 9.74 -9.76 -3.89
CA VAL A 233 11.07 -9.67 -4.49
C VAL A 233 11.36 -8.26 -4.98
N LEU A 234 10.42 -7.66 -5.71
CA LEU A 234 10.55 -6.33 -6.31
C LEU A 234 9.44 -5.42 -5.81
N TYR A 235 9.83 -4.36 -5.11
CA TYR A 235 8.92 -3.31 -4.68
C TYR A 235 8.82 -2.20 -5.73
N LYS A 236 7.60 -1.92 -6.18
CA LYS A 236 7.32 -0.92 -7.24
C LYS A 236 6.96 0.47 -6.70
N GLY A 237 6.74 0.58 -5.40
CA GLY A 237 6.35 1.82 -4.72
C GLY A 237 5.07 1.67 -3.88
N PRO A 238 4.72 2.67 -3.07
CA PRO A 238 3.60 2.56 -2.14
C PRO A 238 2.28 2.63 -2.91
N VAL A 239 1.34 1.79 -2.50
CA VAL A 239 0.03 1.64 -3.12
C VAL A 239 -1.07 2.15 -2.21
N ALA A 240 -2.24 2.40 -2.78
CA ALA A 240 -3.49 2.66 -2.08
C ALA A 240 -4.65 2.06 -2.84
N ILE A 241 -5.70 1.72 -2.10
CA ILE A 241 -6.98 1.26 -2.65
C ILE A 241 -8.11 1.89 -1.86
N LEU A 242 -9.14 2.36 -2.56
CA LEU A 242 -10.41 2.74 -1.97
C LEU A 242 -11.55 2.36 -2.91
N ARG A 243 -12.54 1.63 -2.39
CA ARG A 243 -13.86 1.54 -3.02
C ARG A 243 -14.63 2.82 -2.71
N ALA A 244 -15.07 3.55 -3.71
CA ALA A 244 -15.62 4.90 -3.56
C ALA A 244 -16.91 4.94 -2.73
N THR A 245 -17.72 3.89 -2.74
CA THR A 245 -18.89 3.79 -1.83
C THR A 245 -18.50 3.66 -0.36
N HIS A 246 -17.25 3.31 -0.04
CA HIS A 246 -16.73 3.22 1.31
C HIS A 246 -15.97 4.50 1.75
N ARG A 247 -16.13 5.61 1.02
CA ARG A 247 -15.37 6.87 1.22
C ARG A 247 -15.60 7.60 2.54
N ALA A 248 -16.59 7.21 3.35
CA ALA A 248 -16.85 7.84 4.64
C ALA A 248 -15.57 7.92 5.50
N ILE A 249 -15.40 9.00 6.26
CA ILE A 249 -14.23 9.22 7.11
C ILE A 249 -14.70 9.49 8.54
N ASP A 250 -14.05 8.83 9.50
CA ASP A 250 -14.16 9.17 10.91
C ASP A 250 -12.84 9.82 11.36
N GLU A 251 -12.82 11.16 11.35
CA GLU A 251 -11.62 11.93 11.67
C GLU A 251 -11.13 11.73 13.10
N THR A 252 -12.00 11.32 14.02
CA THR A 252 -11.62 11.07 15.42
C THR A 252 -10.75 9.81 15.57
N ARG A 253 -10.74 8.95 14.54
CA ARG A 253 -9.97 7.70 14.48
C ARG A 253 -8.83 7.77 13.46
N SER A 254 -8.69 8.87 12.73
CA SER A 254 -7.54 9.13 11.87
C SER A 254 -6.28 9.22 12.74
N ILE A 255 -5.28 8.37 12.46
CA ILE A 255 -4.00 8.37 13.19
C ILE A 255 -3.07 9.52 12.73
N HIS A 256 -3.39 10.16 11.60
CA HIS A 256 -2.65 11.27 11.02
C HIS A 256 -3.54 12.02 9.99
N PRO A 257 -3.41 13.34 9.79
CA PRO A 257 -4.21 14.10 8.81
C PRO A 257 -4.13 13.61 7.35
N HIS A 258 -3.02 12.96 7.00
CA HIS A 258 -2.79 12.34 5.69
C HIS A 258 -3.08 10.83 5.66
N TRP A 259 -3.67 10.29 6.73
CA TRP A 259 -4.07 8.89 6.80
C TRP A 259 -5.51 8.76 7.31
N PRO A 260 -6.50 9.04 6.44
CA PRO A 260 -7.90 9.09 6.84
C PRO A 260 -8.40 7.70 7.25
N PHE A 261 -9.13 7.66 8.36
CA PHE A 261 -9.78 6.43 8.82
C PHE A 261 -11.16 6.26 8.14
N HIS A 262 -11.26 5.26 7.26
CA HIS A 262 -12.52 4.84 6.66
C HIS A 262 -13.13 3.72 7.52
N PRO A 263 -14.36 3.89 8.05
CA PRO A 263 -14.96 2.92 8.95
C PRO A 263 -15.43 1.66 8.24
N HIS A 264 -15.79 1.75 6.96
CA HIS A 264 -16.34 0.66 6.14
C HIS A 264 -17.63 0.04 6.74
N GLU A 265 -18.41 0.81 7.49
CA GLU A 265 -19.63 0.35 8.18
C GLU A 265 -20.88 0.41 7.30
N LYS A 266 -20.83 1.18 6.20
CA LYS A 266 -21.91 1.32 5.22
C LYS A 266 -21.36 1.64 3.83
N GLU A 267 -22.17 1.34 2.82
CA GLU A 267 -21.95 1.80 1.45
C GLU A 267 -22.78 3.08 1.19
N GLU A 268 -22.13 4.11 0.66
CA GLU A 268 -22.77 5.33 0.16
C GLU A 268 -22.73 5.31 -1.37
N LYS A 269 -23.78 4.77 -2.02
CA LYS A 269 -23.90 4.71 -3.48
C LYS A 269 -23.74 6.08 -4.12
N ILE A 270 -23.12 6.10 -5.31
CA ILE A 270 -22.79 7.31 -6.05
C ILE A 270 -23.66 7.31 -7.30
N PRO A 271 -24.56 8.27 -7.51
CA PRO A 271 -25.28 8.38 -8.77
C PRO A 271 -24.33 8.38 -9.97
N PRO A 272 -24.60 7.62 -11.06
CA PRO A 272 -23.72 7.62 -12.22
C PRO A 272 -23.50 9.03 -12.79
N GLY A 273 -22.24 9.37 -13.03
CA GLY A 273 -21.79 10.70 -13.48
C GLY A 273 -21.60 11.72 -12.35
N GLU A 274 -21.98 11.43 -11.11
CA GLU A 274 -21.73 12.33 -9.98
C GLU A 274 -20.24 12.32 -9.59
N VAL A 275 -19.67 13.53 -9.47
CA VAL A 275 -18.30 13.72 -9.00
C VAL A 275 -18.27 13.68 -7.48
N VAL A 276 -17.50 12.75 -6.92
CA VAL A 276 -17.28 12.63 -5.48
C VAL A 276 -15.82 12.85 -5.12
N ARG A 277 -15.60 13.43 -3.92
CA ARG A 277 -14.26 13.58 -3.34
C ARG A 277 -13.85 12.30 -2.63
N LEU A 278 -12.64 11.84 -2.91
CA LEU A 278 -12.01 10.66 -2.34
C LEU A 278 -10.67 11.06 -1.69
N ASP A 279 -10.60 10.99 -0.36
CA ASP A 279 -9.36 11.15 0.39
C ASP A 279 -8.76 9.76 0.63
N ILE A 280 -7.73 9.40 -0.13
CA ILE A 280 -7.13 8.07 -0.15
C ILE A 280 -5.75 8.12 0.51
N GLY A 281 -5.60 7.50 1.69
CA GLY A 281 -4.30 7.33 2.33
C GLY A 281 -3.41 6.36 1.54
N ILE A 282 -2.26 6.83 1.07
CA ILE A 282 -1.27 6.03 0.34
C ILE A 282 -0.21 5.51 1.30
N TRP A 283 0.15 4.23 1.16
CA TRP A 283 1.03 3.55 2.09
C TRP A 283 2.29 4.35 2.39
N VAL A 284 2.73 4.24 3.65
CA VAL A 284 3.91 4.93 4.15
C VAL A 284 5.14 4.65 3.29
N LEU A 285 5.95 5.68 3.04
CA LEU A 285 7.22 5.55 2.31
C LEU A 285 8.37 6.26 3.01
N GLY A 286 9.57 5.79 2.70
CA GLY A 286 10.85 6.47 2.95
C GLY A 286 11.73 6.30 1.72
N VAL A 287 11.73 7.28 0.82
CA VAL A 287 12.40 7.21 -0.49
C VAL A 287 13.20 8.48 -0.73
N GLU A 288 14.43 8.31 -1.22
CA GLU A 288 15.26 9.39 -1.75
C GLU A 288 15.09 9.47 -3.27
N TYR A 289 14.95 10.68 -3.79
CA TYR A 289 14.95 11.03 -5.21
C TYR A 289 16.15 11.95 -5.45
N GLU A 290 17.07 11.57 -6.31
CA GLU A 290 18.18 12.40 -6.77
C GLU A 290 17.69 13.43 -7.80
N ALA A 291 18.46 14.51 -8.00
CA ALA A 291 18.15 15.50 -9.03
C ALA A 291 17.99 14.85 -10.41
N GLY A 292 16.92 15.19 -11.12
CA GLY A 292 16.54 14.59 -12.40
C GLY A 292 15.65 13.35 -12.29
N GLU A 293 15.60 12.68 -11.13
CA GLU A 293 14.64 11.60 -10.89
C GLU A 293 13.24 12.16 -10.66
N SER A 294 12.22 11.34 -10.90
CA SER A 294 10.83 11.78 -10.84
C SER A 294 9.97 10.93 -9.92
N LEU A 295 8.98 11.57 -9.31
CA LEU A 295 7.83 10.92 -8.68
C LEU A 295 6.68 10.88 -9.70
N ARG A 296 6.09 9.71 -9.91
CA ARG A 296 4.89 9.53 -10.74
C ARG A 296 3.76 8.96 -9.91
N VAL A 297 2.62 9.65 -9.85
CA VAL A 297 1.37 9.12 -9.28
C VAL A 297 0.57 8.51 -10.41
N VAL A 298 0.17 7.24 -10.28
CA VAL A 298 -0.70 6.55 -11.26
C VAL A 298 -2.04 6.23 -10.59
N VAL A 299 -3.14 6.55 -11.26
CA VAL A 299 -4.51 6.25 -10.85
C VAL A 299 -5.12 5.26 -11.84
N SER A 300 -5.70 4.16 -11.33
CA SER A 300 -6.31 3.12 -12.15
C SER A 300 -7.55 2.51 -11.49
N GLY A 301 -8.41 1.90 -12.30
CA GLY A 301 -9.50 1.04 -11.84
C GLY A 301 -9.06 -0.41 -11.57
N GLN A 302 -7.80 -0.75 -11.84
CA GLN A 302 -7.25 -2.09 -11.67
C GLN A 302 -6.12 -2.13 -10.66
N SER A 303 -5.98 -3.29 -10.00
CA SER A 303 -4.92 -3.52 -9.03
C SER A 303 -3.54 -3.54 -9.69
N PHE A 304 -2.58 -2.88 -9.04
CA PHE A 304 -1.15 -2.91 -9.40
C PHE A 304 -0.42 -4.15 -8.86
N ALA A 305 -1.09 -4.99 -8.06
CA ALA A 305 -0.51 -6.24 -7.59
C ALA A 305 -0.27 -7.22 -8.75
N ALA A 306 0.71 -8.12 -8.59
CA ALA A 306 0.99 -9.16 -9.59
C ALA A 306 -0.29 -9.96 -9.90
N GLN A 307 -0.82 -9.81 -11.10
CA GLN A 307 -2.09 -10.42 -11.54
C GLN A 307 -2.03 -11.95 -11.76
N ARG A 308 -0.85 -12.57 -11.64
CA ARG A 308 -0.59 -13.97 -12.04
C ARG A 308 -0.22 -14.91 -10.89
N ILE A 309 -0.87 -14.79 -9.73
CA ILE A 309 -0.76 -15.85 -8.71
C ILE A 309 -1.54 -17.11 -9.12
N ARG A 310 -2.46 -16.99 -10.11
CA ARG A 310 -3.30 -18.07 -10.65
C ARG A 310 -2.56 -19.22 -11.34
N GLU A 311 -1.29 -19.06 -11.71
CA GLU A 311 -0.56 -20.03 -12.54
C GLU A 311 0.59 -20.74 -11.82
N PHE A 312 0.48 -21.00 -10.51
CA PHE A 312 1.33 -22.04 -9.93
C PHE A 312 0.85 -23.40 -10.45
N PRO A 313 1.69 -24.19 -11.14
CA PRO A 313 1.28 -25.47 -11.68
C PRO A 313 0.81 -26.37 -10.52
N SER A 314 -0.46 -26.77 -10.58
CA SER A 314 -1.05 -27.77 -9.70
C SER A 314 -0.46 -29.13 -10.03
N SER A 315 0.81 -29.37 -9.69
CA SER A 315 1.43 -30.68 -9.79
C SER A 315 2.01 -31.07 -8.45
N ASN A 316 1.13 -31.56 -7.57
CA ASN A 316 1.53 -32.58 -6.62
C ASN A 316 0.45 -33.67 -6.61
N PRO A 317 0.58 -34.75 -7.41
CA PRO A 317 -0.45 -35.78 -7.58
C PRO A 317 -0.59 -36.73 -6.37
N GLY A 318 -0.30 -36.27 -5.16
CA GLY A 318 -0.04 -37.13 -4.00
C GLY A 318 -0.99 -37.05 -2.81
N MET A 319 -2.10 -36.29 -2.86
CA MET A 319 -3.03 -36.22 -1.73
C MET A 319 -4.44 -36.64 -2.13
N SER A 320 -4.75 -37.92 -1.93
CA SER A 320 -6.14 -38.40 -1.99
C SER A 320 -6.92 -37.79 -0.83
N THR A 321 -7.97 -37.05 -1.15
CA THR A 321 -9.00 -36.68 -0.19
C THR A 321 -9.78 -37.96 0.18
N ARG A 322 -9.66 -38.41 1.44
CA ARG A 322 -10.61 -39.38 1.98
C ARG A 322 -11.88 -38.63 2.33
N SER A 323 -12.96 -38.93 1.61
CA SER A 323 -14.32 -38.63 2.05
C SER A 323 -14.68 -39.53 3.23
N PHE A 324 -15.31 -38.95 4.25
CA PHE A 324 -16.05 -39.74 5.24
C PHE A 324 -17.54 -39.67 4.89
N PRO A 325 -18.29 -40.78 4.96
CA PRO A 325 -19.72 -40.78 4.73
C PRO A 325 -20.47 -40.08 5.89
N ALA A 326 -21.71 -39.68 5.56
CA ALA A 326 -22.60 -38.78 6.29
C ALA A 326 -22.77 -39.03 7.79
#